data_AF-A0AAV6HC43-F1
#
_entry.id   AF-A0AAV6HC43-F1
#
_cell.length_a   1.000
_cell.length_b   1.000
_cell.length_c   1.000
_cell.angle_alpha   90.00
_cell.angle_beta   90.00
_cell.angle_gamma   90.00
#
_symmetry.space_group_name_H-M   'P 1'
#
loop_
_entity.id
_entity.type
_entity.pdbx_description
1 polymer ?
#
loop_
_entity_poly.entity_id
_entity_poly.type
_entity_poly.pdbx_seq_one_letter_code
_entity_poly.pdbx_strand_id
1 'polypeptide(L)'
;MKTTCMCLALALVIMMAVTSEAFIYSLETTPKGCCFKFLDASINIPKSDIISAEKTDPKCPKPAIVVTVPGRDFCVSPTSRLGKRLAAKVNKN
;
A
#
# COMPACT_ATOMS: atom_id res chain seq x y z
N MET A 1 3.66 -35.76 -29.59
CA MET A 1 2.61 -35.73 -28.55
C MET A 1 3.15 -35.62 -27.11
N LYS A 2 4.37 -36.09 -26.80
CA LYS A 2 4.94 -36.08 -25.43
C LYS A 2 5.58 -34.72 -25.04
N THR A 3 6.28 -34.11 -25.99
CA THR A 3 7.00 -32.84 -25.83
C THR A 3 6.07 -31.62 -25.73
N THR A 4 4.92 -31.66 -26.41
CA THR A 4 3.91 -30.59 -26.36
C THR A 4 3.27 -30.44 -24.98
N CYS A 5 3.06 -31.57 -24.28
CA CYS A 5 2.48 -31.57 -22.94
C CYS A 5 3.44 -30.95 -21.91
N MET A 6 4.73 -31.25 -22.01
CA MET A 6 5.77 -30.69 -21.13
C MET A 6 5.90 -29.17 -21.31
N CYS A 7 5.85 -28.67 -22.55
CA CYS A 7 5.91 -27.24 -22.83
C CYS A 7 4.67 -26.48 -22.30
N LEU A 8 3.48 -27.08 -22.41
CA LEU A 8 2.24 -26.47 -21.90
C LEU A 8 2.26 -26.34 -20.37
N ALA A 9 2.73 -27.37 -19.66
CA ALA A 9 2.84 -27.33 -18.21
C ALA A 9 3.84 -26.24 -17.75
N LEU A 10 4.97 -26.11 -18.44
CA LEU A 10 5.97 -25.09 -18.12
C LEU A 10 5.42 -23.68 -18.33
N ALA A 11 4.70 -23.45 -19.44
CA ALA A 11 4.08 -22.16 -19.74
C ALA A 11 3.04 -21.75 -18.68
N LEU A 12 2.22 -22.70 -18.21
CA LEU A 12 1.23 -22.45 -17.15
C LEU A 12 1.88 -22.04 -15.82
N VAL A 13 2.98 -22.69 -15.43
CA VAL A 13 3.73 -22.36 -14.21
C VAL A 13 4.35 -20.95 -14.30
N ILE A 14 4.90 -20.59 -15.47
CA ILE A 14 5.47 -19.25 -15.70
C ILE A 14 4.37 -18.18 -15.61
N MET A 15 3.19 -18.43 -16.18
CA MET A 15 2.06 -17.49 -16.10
C MET A 15 1.59 -17.27 -14.65
N MET A 16 1.50 -18.33 -13.83
CA MET A 16 1.15 -18.19 -12.40
C MET A 16 2.20 -17.40 -11.60
N ALA A 17 3.48 -17.53 -11.94
CA ALA A 17 4.54 -16.75 -11.30
C ALA A 17 4.46 -15.26 -11.67
N VAL A 18 4.13 -14.95 -12.93
CA VAL A 18 4.02 -13.57 -13.45
C VAL A 18 2.77 -12.85 -12.91
N THR A 19 1.71 -13.56 -12.54
CA THR A 19 0.52 -12.95 -11.89
C THR A 19 0.73 -12.63 -10.41
N SER A 20 1.95 -12.76 -9.88
CA SER A 20 2.27 -12.21 -8.56
C SER A 20 2.15 -10.69 -8.65
N GLU A 21 1.04 -10.13 -8.17
CA GLU A 21 0.79 -8.70 -8.04
C GLU A 21 1.70 -8.08 -6.96
N ALA A 22 3.01 -8.31 -7.03
CA ALA A 22 4.01 -7.57 -6.29
C ALA A 22 4.29 -6.29 -7.09
N PHE A 23 3.32 -5.38 -7.09
CA PHE A 23 3.48 -4.10 -7.76
C PHE A 23 4.51 -3.26 -6.98
N ILE A 24 5.73 -3.16 -7.51
CA ILE A 24 6.72 -2.20 -7.05
C ILE A 24 6.47 -0.88 -7.79
N TYR A 25 5.66 0.00 -7.21
CA TYR A 25 5.51 1.38 -7.68
C TYR A 25 6.61 2.22 -7.04
N SER A 26 7.74 2.31 -7.71
CA SER A 26 8.70 3.40 -7.51
C SER A 26 8.42 4.53 -8.50
N LEU A 27 8.42 5.76 -7.98
CA LEU A 27 8.48 7.05 -8.68
C LEU A 27 7.19 7.55 -9.39
N GLU A 28 6.50 8.41 -8.63
CA GLU A 28 6.04 9.75 -9.01
C GLU A 28 4.63 10.01 -9.58
N THR A 29 3.81 9.06 -10.02
CA THR A 29 2.42 9.41 -10.46
C THR A 29 1.33 8.37 -10.19
N THR A 30 1.55 7.44 -9.26
CA THR A 30 0.60 6.34 -8.99
C THR A 30 -0.50 6.76 -8.00
N PRO A 31 -1.78 6.36 -8.18
CA PRO A 31 -2.76 6.39 -7.07
C PRO A 31 -2.11 5.77 -5.82
N LYS A 32 -2.22 6.44 -4.67
CA LYS A 32 -1.45 6.07 -3.47
C LYS A 32 -1.59 4.57 -3.19
N GLY A 33 -0.49 3.86 -3.45
CA GLY A 33 -0.44 2.41 -3.50
C GLY A 33 -0.98 1.80 -2.20
N CYS A 34 -1.56 0.61 -2.32
CA CYS A 34 -2.12 -0.07 -1.17
C CYS A 34 -1.07 -0.33 -0.09
N CYS A 35 -1.47 -0.15 1.17
CA CYS A 35 -0.61 -0.37 2.31
C CYS A 35 -0.72 -1.81 2.81
N PHE A 36 0.41 -2.51 2.84
CA PHE A 36 0.51 -3.87 3.40
C PHE A 36 1.28 -3.92 4.72
N LYS A 37 2.20 -2.96 4.91
CA LYS A 37 2.95 -2.74 6.16
C LYS A 37 2.45 -1.46 6.80
N PHE A 38 2.26 -1.50 8.11
CA PHE A 38 1.77 -0.37 8.88
C PHE A 38 2.83 0.08 9.87
N LEU A 39 2.86 1.38 10.13
CA LEU A 39 3.66 1.96 11.19
C LEU A 39 3.27 1.34 12.53
N ASP A 40 4.26 1.02 13.36
CA ASP A 40 4.03 0.53 14.72
C ASP A 40 3.18 1.52 15.51
N ALA A 41 2.21 1.00 16.27
CA ALA A 41 1.26 1.80 17.04
C ALA A 41 1.93 2.69 18.12
N SER A 42 3.17 2.38 18.48
CA SER A 42 3.99 3.14 19.44
C SER A 42 4.69 4.35 18.82
N ILE A 43 4.80 4.42 17.49
CA ILE A 43 5.44 5.55 16.81
C ILE A 43 4.45 6.71 16.70
N ASN A 44 4.84 7.87 17.20
CA ASN A 44 4.06 9.09 17.13
C ASN A 44 4.68 10.04 16.10
N ILE A 45 3.92 10.37 15.06
CA ILE A 45 4.32 11.36 14.06
C ILE A 45 3.85 12.74 14.55
N PRO A 46 4.75 13.70 14.82
CA PRO A 46 4.38 15.05 15.20
C PRO A 46 3.52 15.69 14.11
N LYS A 47 2.47 16.42 14.50
CA LYS A 47 1.60 17.10 13.52
C LYS A 47 2.33 18.16 12.70
N SER A 48 3.41 18.74 13.25
CA SER A 48 4.27 19.71 12.57
C SER A 48 4.97 19.14 11.35
N ASP A 49 5.23 17.83 11.37
CA ASP A 49 6.06 17.16 10.36
C ASP A 49 5.19 16.54 9.26
N ILE A 50 3.86 16.58 9.40
CA ILE A 50 2.92 16.03 8.43
C ILE A 50 2.68 17.06 7.34
N ILE A 51 3.20 16.78 6.14
CA ILE A 51 2.97 17.56 4.93
C ILE A 51 1.57 17.26 4.39
N SER A 52 1.20 15.98 4.31
CA SER A 52 -0.13 15.56 3.87
C SER A 52 -0.55 14.24 4.54
N ALA A 53 -1.86 14.03 4.61
CA ALA A 53 -2.45 12.78 5.07
C ALA A 53 -3.67 12.48 4.20
N GLU A 54 -3.68 11.32 3.56
CA GLU A 54 -4.72 10.94 2.60
C GLU A 54 -5.07 9.47 2.75
N LYS A 55 -6.30 9.10 2.42
CA LYS A 55 -6.70 7.68 2.41
C LYS A 55 -6.13 6.99 1.18
N THR A 56 -5.78 5.71 1.34
CA THR A 56 -5.51 4.83 0.19
C THR A 56 -6.77 4.61 -0.63
N ASP A 57 -6.61 4.14 -1.88
CA ASP A 57 -7.73 3.77 -2.75
C ASP A 57 -8.69 2.79 -2.04
N PRO A 58 -10.02 2.98 -2.12
CA PRO A 58 -11.00 2.07 -1.53
C PRO A 58 -10.93 0.64 -2.10
N LYS A 59 -10.33 0.43 -3.28
CA LYS A 59 -10.08 -0.90 -3.87
C LYS A 59 -8.98 -1.66 -3.13
N CYS A 60 -8.23 -1.01 -2.24
CA CYS A 60 -7.19 -1.68 -1.48
C CYS A 60 -7.77 -2.70 -0.49
N PRO A 61 -7.16 -3.89 -0.36
CA PRO A 61 -7.66 -4.94 0.52
C PRO A 61 -7.59 -4.54 2.00
N LYS A 62 -6.69 -3.60 2.35
CA LYS A 62 -6.57 -3.04 3.69
C LYS A 62 -6.71 -1.52 3.62
N PRO A 63 -7.68 -0.93 4.33
CA PRO A 63 -7.82 0.52 4.39
C PRO A 63 -6.64 1.13 5.16
N ALA A 64 -6.06 2.20 4.64
CA ALA A 64 -4.96 2.89 5.28
C ALA A 64 -5.02 4.40 5.04
N ILE A 65 -4.25 5.12 5.85
CA ILE A 65 -3.97 6.54 5.66
C ILE A 65 -2.47 6.66 5.38
N VAL A 66 -2.12 7.20 4.21
CA VAL A 66 -0.74 7.51 3.86
C VAL A 66 -0.44 8.91 4.39
N VAL A 67 0.54 8.98 5.28
CA VAL A 67 1.05 10.21 5.87
C VAL A 67 2.39 10.52 5.23
N THR A 68 2.47 11.66 4.57
CA THR A 68 3.71 12.16 3.98
C THR A 68 4.38 13.11 4.97
N VAL A 69 5.63 12.80 5.32
CA VAL A 69 6.52 13.67 6.09
C VAL A 69 7.77 13.97 5.25
N PRO A 70 8.61 14.96 5.61
CA PRO A 70 9.81 15.25 4.85
C PRO A 70 10.67 13.99 4.64
N GLY A 71 10.88 13.63 3.38
CA GLY A 71 11.73 12.52 2.97
C GLY A 71 11.15 11.11 3.07
N ARG A 72 9.91 10.91 3.58
CA ARG A 72 9.31 9.57 3.66
C ARG A 72 7.78 9.56 3.79
N ASP A 73 7.17 8.50 3.30
CA ASP A 73 5.75 8.20 3.45
C ASP A 73 5.52 7.05 4.42
N PHE A 74 4.44 7.16 5.20
CA PHE A 74 4.04 6.16 6.18
C PHE A 74 2.61 5.70 6.00
N CYS A 75 2.44 4.38 6.01
CA CYS A 75 1.14 3.74 6.08
C CYS A 75 0.68 3.67 7.54
N VAL A 76 -0.39 4.38 7.88
CA VAL A 76 -1.00 4.37 9.20
C VAL A 76 -2.33 3.62 9.15
N SER A 77 -2.48 2.64 10.04
CA SER A 77 -3.73 1.89 10.17
C SER A 77 -4.82 2.79 10.75
N PRO A 78 -6.05 2.82 10.19
CA PRO A 78 -7.14 3.66 10.68
C PRO A 78 -7.62 3.29 12.09
N THR A 79 -7.33 2.07 12.55
CA THR A 79 -7.70 1.61 13.90
C THR A 79 -6.71 2.06 14.98
N SER A 80 -5.49 2.46 14.60
CA SER A 80 -4.47 2.95 15.52
C SER A 80 -4.85 4.30 16.13
N ARG A 81 -4.25 4.67 17.28
CA ARG A 81 -4.50 5.98 17.93
C ARG A 81 -4.19 7.14 16.97
N LEU A 82 -3.09 7.05 16.23
CA LEU A 82 -2.72 8.05 15.23
C LEU A 82 -3.69 8.03 14.04
N GLY A 83 -4.04 6.85 13.53
CA GLY A 83 -4.98 6.69 12.42
C GLY A 83 -6.35 7.28 12.70
N LYS A 84 -6.91 7.08 13.90
CA LYS A 84 -8.18 7.71 14.30
C LYS A 84 -8.13 9.24 14.27
N ARG A 85 -7.01 9.81 14.76
CA ARG A 85 -6.78 11.27 14.75
C ARG A 85 -6.68 11.80 13.33
N LEU A 86 -6.01 11.06 12.44
CA LEU A 86 -5.84 11.45 11.05
C LEU A 86 -7.13 11.27 10.26
N ALA A 87 -7.86 10.17 10.46
CA ALA A 87 -9.16 9.93 9.81
C ALA A 87 -10.15 11.07 10.07
N ALA A 88 -10.22 11.56 11.31
CA ALA A 88 -11.05 12.70 11.67
C ALA A 88 -10.62 14.00 10.95
N LYS A 89 -9.32 14.16 10.66
CA LYS A 89 -8.80 15.34 9.97
C LYS A 89 -9.00 15.25 8.45
N VAL A 90 -8.76 14.08 7.87
CA VAL A 90 -8.93 13.84 6.43
C VAL A 90 -10.39 13.91 6.01
N ASN A 91 -11.33 13.45 6.83
CA ASN A 91 -12.77 13.54 6.53
C ASN A 91 -13.37 14.95 6.63
N LYS A 92 -12.63 15.91 7.22
CA LYS A 92 -13.10 17.29 7.43
C LYS A 92 -12.68 18.23 6.29
N ASN A 93 -11.76 17.78 5.45
CA ASN A 93 -11.26 18.49 4.28
C ASN A 93 -11.95 17.98 3.02
#